data_AF-A0A7C2SX41-F1
#
_entry.id   AF-A0A7C2SX41-F1
#
_cell.length_a   1.000
_cell.length_b   1.000
_cell.length_c   1.000
_cell.angle_alpha   90.00
_cell.angle_beta   90.00
_cell.angle_gamma   90.00
#
_symmetry.space_group_name_H-M   'P 1'
#
loop_
_entity.id
_entity.type
_entity.pdbx_description
1 polymer ?
#
loop_
_entity_poly.entity_id
_entity_poly.type
_entity_poly.pdbx_seq_one_letter_code
_entity_poly.pdbx_strand_id
1 'polypeptide(L)'
;MEWFTQITTCYDLNSCFQAVYNLGLVFLFALAFLNMVYGAIEYLFSAGSITSKESGKKRIMNSIGAIVIVLVLPQVLHIINPKIFKVKLKIPTVERANPAIFKTYEVYWGEAETFTKVDPSISAWYYSVDPNKVPGRLKDYVCFSQEKIEADKDDSRFSYTSYNGIPVSGFVHEKLTNCLEEKIGNNFKIRITQGYNLASPDRCHQAGHCIDIVPDPPTDKNYNSLLEALVYCGFSVLNESEKTLLCGSQSLPYCPLECKVNRLVRKQGCPCYFTGPHLHAYLNIVPK
;
A
#
# COMPACT_ATOMS: atom_id res chain seq x y z
N MET A 1 -26.31 38.49 -13.23
CA MET A 1 -25.05 37.92 -12.69
C MET A 1 -24.87 36.48 -13.22
N GLU A 2 -25.14 36.24 -14.51
CA GLU A 2 -25.19 34.88 -15.11
C GLU A 2 -23.85 34.43 -15.71
N TRP A 3 -22.89 35.34 -15.87
CA TRP A 3 -21.57 35.03 -16.45
C TRP A 3 -20.64 34.28 -15.48
N PHE A 4 -20.84 34.42 -14.17
CA PHE A 4 -20.06 33.67 -13.17
C PHE A 4 -20.35 32.17 -13.20
N THR A 5 -21.61 31.79 -13.42
CA THR A 5 -22.02 30.38 -13.57
C THR A 5 -21.43 29.69 -14.79
N GLN A 6 -21.09 30.44 -15.85
CA GLN A 6 -20.45 29.89 -17.06
C GLN A 6 -18.96 29.55 -16.85
N ILE A 7 -18.29 30.15 -15.85
CA ILE A 7 -16.86 29.88 -15.59
C ILE A 7 -16.67 28.50 -14.91
N THR A 8 -17.69 28.02 -14.20
CA THR A 8 -17.62 26.75 -13.44
C THR A 8 -18.17 25.54 -14.20
N THR A 9 -18.80 25.74 -15.35
CA THR A 9 -19.37 24.66 -16.16
C THR A 9 -18.70 24.60 -17.52
N CYS A 10 -17.56 23.91 -17.61
CA CYS A 10 -16.95 23.58 -18.89
C CYS A 10 -17.20 22.11 -19.24
N TYR A 11 -17.69 21.85 -20.44
CA TYR A 11 -18.14 20.52 -20.90
C TYR A 11 -17.05 19.77 -21.68
N ASP A 12 -16.10 20.52 -22.25
CA ASP A 12 -14.95 19.99 -22.96
C ASP A 12 -13.71 20.86 -22.71
N LEU A 13 -12.53 20.30 -22.98
CA LEU A 13 -11.25 20.94 -22.67
C LEU A 13 -11.08 22.31 -23.38
N ASN A 14 -11.60 22.47 -24.59
CA ASN A 14 -11.54 23.74 -25.32
C ASN A 14 -12.43 24.80 -24.65
N SER A 15 -13.63 24.42 -24.20
CA SER A 15 -14.51 25.30 -23.42
C SER A 15 -13.87 25.72 -22.09
N CYS A 16 -13.11 24.83 -21.41
CA CYS A 16 -12.40 25.16 -20.17
C CYS A 16 -11.27 26.16 -20.41
N PHE A 17 -10.46 25.97 -21.46
CA PHE A 17 -9.37 26.90 -21.80
C PHE A 17 -9.91 28.29 -22.16
N GLN A 18 -11.01 28.36 -22.91
CA GLN A 18 -11.65 29.63 -23.24
C GLN A 18 -12.19 30.34 -21.99
N ALA A 19 -12.78 29.61 -21.04
CA ALA A 19 -13.25 30.17 -19.78
C ALA A 19 -12.11 30.76 -18.94
N VAL A 20 -10.98 30.03 -18.83
CA VAL A 20 -9.77 30.50 -18.12
C VAL A 20 -9.18 31.74 -18.79
N TYR A 21 -9.12 31.76 -20.13
CA TYR A 21 -8.64 32.92 -20.89
C TYR A 21 -9.52 34.16 -20.64
N ASN A 22 -10.84 34.02 -20.73
CA ASN A 22 -11.78 35.11 -20.48
C ASN A 22 -11.68 35.62 -19.03
N LEU A 23 -11.55 34.72 -18.06
CA LEU A 23 -11.35 35.08 -16.66
C LEU A 23 -10.05 35.89 -16.46
N GLY A 24 -8.96 35.44 -17.08
CA GLY A 24 -7.68 36.14 -17.07
C GLY A 24 -7.78 37.56 -17.65
N LEU A 25 -8.50 37.72 -18.77
CA LEU A 25 -8.75 39.05 -19.36
C LEU A 25 -9.51 39.96 -18.41
N VAL A 26 -10.62 39.49 -17.83
CA VAL A 26 -11.41 40.28 -16.87
C VAL A 26 -10.56 40.72 -15.68
N PHE A 27 -9.72 39.83 -15.17
CA PHE A 27 -8.81 40.13 -14.07
C PHE A 27 -7.78 41.20 -14.45
N LEU A 28 -7.19 41.12 -15.65
CA LEU A 28 -6.25 42.15 -16.14
C LEU A 28 -6.91 43.52 -16.28
N PHE A 29 -8.15 43.58 -16.79
CA PHE A 29 -8.92 44.83 -16.87
C PHE A 29 -9.20 45.41 -15.49
N ALA A 30 -9.63 44.58 -14.54
CA ALA A 30 -9.87 45.00 -13.16
C ALA A 30 -8.61 45.57 -12.51
N LEU A 31 -7.46 44.90 -12.66
CA LEU A 31 -6.18 45.39 -12.15
C LEU A 31 -5.74 46.69 -12.79
N ALA A 32 -5.85 46.82 -14.12
CA ALA A 32 -5.51 48.04 -14.83
C ALA A 32 -6.40 49.21 -14.37
N PHE A 33 -7.70 48.97 -14.19
CA PHE A 33 -8.64 49.97 -13.67
C PHE A 33 -8.29 50.41 -12.24
N LEU A 34 -8.04 49.47 -11.33
CA LEU A 34 -7.66 49.79 -9.95
C LEU A 34 -6.34 50.58 -9.88
N ASN A 35 -5.34 50.20 -10.68
CA ASN A 35 -4.07 50.93 -10.73
C ASN A 35 -4.23 52.33 -11.35
N MET A 36 -5.15 52.50 -12.29
CA MET A 36 -5.51 53.81 -12.84
C MET A 36 -6.19 54.69 -11.78
N VAL A 37 -7.17 54.16 -11.03
CA VAL A 37 -7.85 54.87 -9.95
C VAL A 37 -6.86 55.28 -8.86
N TYR A 38 -5.96 54.38 -8.47
CA TYR A 38 -4.90 54.70 -7.52
C TYR A 38 -3.98 55.83 -8.03
N GLY A 39 -3.57 55.77 -9.29
CA GLY A 39 -2.79 56.84 -9.93
C GLY A 39 -3.54 58.17 -9.98
N ALA A 40 -4.85 58.17 -10.19
CA ALA A 40 -5.69 59.37 -10.18
C ALA A 40 -5.78 59.99 -8.78
N ILE A 41 -5.94 59.18 -7.74
CA ILE A 41 -5.90 59.63 -6.34
C ILE A 41 -4.52 60.23 -6.03
N GLU A 42 -3.44 59.52 -6.34
CA GLU A 42 -2.06 59.99 -6.13
C GLU A 42 -1.80 61.32 -6.86
N TYR A 43 -2.33 61.48 -8.07
CA TYR A 43 -2.22 62.71 -8.84
C TYR A 43 -3.00 63.87 -8.20
N LEU A 44 -4.26 63.65 -7.78
CA LEU A 44 -5.14 64.68 -7.21
C LEU A 44 -4.67 65.16 -5.83
N PHE A 45 -4.19 64.26 -4.98
CA PHE A 45 -3.75 64.58 -3.61
C PHE A 45 -2.27 64.96 -3.50
N SER A 46 -1.56 65.13 -4.62
CA SER A 46 -0.11 65.45 -4.65
C SER A 46 0.27 66.88 -4.24
N ALA A 47 -0.61 67.61 -3.52
CA ALA A 47 -0.46 69.04 -3.20
C ALA A 47 0.90 69.36 -2.57
N GLY A 48 1.85 69.83 -3.39
CA GLY A 48 3.20 70.27 -3.00
C GLY A 48 4.36 69.36 -3.41
N SER A 49 4.13 68.13 -3.90
CA SER A 49 5.18 67.21 -4.33
C SER A 49 5.15 66.98 -5.84
N ILE A 50 6.11 67.57 -6.56
CA ILE A 50 6.29 67.37 -8.01
C ILE A 50 6.46 65.86 -8.32
N THR A 51 7.20 65.14 -7.48
CA THR A 51 7.47 63.71 -7.64
C THR A 51 6.21 62.84 -7.56
N SER A 52 5.31 63.13 -6.62
CA SER A 52 4.05 62.38 -6.46
C SER A 52 3.10 62.60 -7.64
N LYS A 53 3.06 63.83 -8.17
CA LYS A 53 2.26 64.16 -9.35
C LYS A 53 2.74 63.41 -10.59
N GLU A 54 4.06 63.34 -10.79
CA GLU A 54 4.65 62.63 -11.92
C GLU A 54 4.44 61.11 -11.81
N SER A 55 4.59 60.55 -10.61
CA SER A 55 4.29 59.15 -10.31
C SER A 55 2.83 58.78 -10.63
N GLY A 56 1.86 59.57 -10.14
CA GLY A 56 0.44 59.36 -10.42
C GLY A 56 0.12 59.40 -11.92
N LYS A 57 0.68 60.38 -12.65
CA LYS A 57 0.54 60.48 -14.12
C LYS A 57 1.10 59.25 -14.82
N LYS A 58 2.28 58.78 -14.41
CA LYS A 58 2.91 57.59 -14.99
C LYS A 58 2.06 56.34 -14.77
N ARG A 59 1.45 56.16 -13.59
CA ARG A 59 0.55 55.03 -13.31
C ARG A 59 -0.70 55.04 -14.20
N ILE A 60 -1.31 56.21 -14.40
CA ILE A 60 -2.46 56.37 -15.30
C ILE A 60 -2.05 55.97 -16.72
N MET A 61 -0.95 56.53 -17.23
CA MET A 61 -0.46 56.24 -18.58
C MET A 61 -0.11 54.76 -18.79
N ASN A 62 0.54 54.13 -17.81
CA ASN A 62 0.86 52.70 -17.86
C ASN A 62 -0.41 51.84 -17.88
N SER A 63 -1.44 52.23 -17.13
CA SER A 63 -2.71 51.49 -17.08
C SER A 63 -3.47 51.59 -18.40
N ILE A 64 -3.49 52.78 -19.02
CA ILE A 64 -4.02 52.97 -20.38
C ILE A 64 -3.23 52.11 -21.39
N GLY A 65 -1.90 52.13 -21.31
CA GLY A 65 -1.04 51.31 -22.17
C GLY A 65 -1.32 49.81 -22.03
N ALA A 66 -1.50 49.32 -20.80
CA ALA A 66 -1.85 47.92 -20.53
C ALA A 66 -3.21 47.55 -21.14
N ILE A 67 -4.22 48.41 -21.01
CA ILE A 67 -5.54 48.20 -21.63
C ILE A 67 -5.43 48.12 -23.16
N VAL A 68 -4.70 49.06 -23.77
CA VAL A 68 -4.48 49.06 -25.23
C VAL A 68 -3.79 47.78 -25.68
N ILE A 69 -2.74 47.33 -24.98
CA ILE A 69 -2.04 46.09 -25.29
C ILE A 69 -2.99 44.89 -25.21
N VAL A 70 -3.78 44.78 -24.14
CA VAL A 70 -4.73 43.68 -23.95
C VAL A 70 -5.81 43.65 -25.05
N LEU A 71 -6.22 44.80 -25.58
CA LEU A 71 -7.19 44.89 -26.68
C LEU A 71 -6.57 44.59 -28.05
N VAL A 72 -5.35 45.05 -28.29
CA VAL A 72 -4.69 44.97 -29.61
C VAL A 72 -4.01 43.61 -29.82
N LEU A 73 -3.37 43.06 -28.79
CA LEU A 73 -2.58 41.83 -28.91
C LEU A 73 -3.39 40.62 -29.41
N PRO A 74 -4.63 40.37 -28.94
CA PRO A 74 -5.45 39.28 -29.48
C PRO A 74 -5.77 39.46 -30.96
N GLN A 75 -5.98 40.70 -31.42
CA GLN A 75 -6.24 41.00 -32.83
C GLN A 75 -5.02 40.73 -33.71
N VAL A 76 -3.84 41.16 -33.24
CA VAL A 76 -2.56 40.90 -33.93
C VAL A 76 -2.30 39.39 -34.01
N LEU A 77 -2.48 38.66 -32.91
CA LEU A 77 -2.34 37.20 -32.89
C LEU A 77 -3.34 36.52 -33.82
N HIS A 78 -4.57 37.05 -33.93
CA HIS A 78 -5.59 36.52 -34.84
C HIS A 78 -5.22 36.72 -36.31
N ILE A 79 -4.63 37.88 -36.65
CA ILE A 79 -4.14 38.19 -38.00
C ILE A 79 -2.97 37.27 -38.37
N ILE A 80 -2.00 37.10 -37.47
CA ILE A 80 -0.80 36.28 -37.74
C ILE A 80 -1.18 34.80 -37.89
N ASN A 81 -2.01 34.29 -36.98
CA ASN A 81 -2.43 32.90 -37.03
C ASN A 81 -3.82 32.73 -36.39
N PRO A 82 -4.90 32.76 -37.20
CA PRO A 82 -6.26 32.60 -36.68
C PRO A 82 -6.52 31.21 -36.09
N LYS A 83 -5.60 30.24 -36.30
CA LYS A 83 -5.68 28.90 -35.70
C LYS A 83 -5.20 28.88 -34.24
N ILE A 84 -4.51 29.91 -33.75
CA ILE A 84 -4.09 30.00 -32.32
C ILE A 84 -5.31 29.98 -31.39
N PHE A 85 -6.45 30.52 -31.83
CA PHE A 85 -7.70 30.52 -31.06
C PHE A 85 -8.61 29.30 -31.38
N LYS A 86 -8.13 28.36 -32.21
CA LYS A 86 -8.84 27.14 -32.60
C LYS A 86 -8.06 25.89 -32.17
N VAL A 87 -7.58 25.86 -30.92
CA VAL A 87 -6.80 24.74 -30.39
C VAL A 87 -7.69 23.50 -30.26
N LYS A 88 -7.69 22.66 -31.29
CA LYS A 88 -8.16 21.28 -31.19
C LYS A 88 -7.04 20.48 -30.51
N LEU A 89 -7.17 20.23 -29.21
CA LEU A 89 -6.27 19.32 -28.52
C LEU A 89 -6.40 17.93 -29.15
N LYS A 90 -5.40 17.55 -29.94
CA LYS A 90 -5.20 16.16 -30.34
C LYS A 90 -4.68 15.42 -29.10
N ILE A 91 -5.59 15.04 -28.20
CA ILE A 91 -5.27 14.05 -27.18
C ILE A 91 -5.08 12.75 -27.97
N PRO A 92 -3.85 12.18 -28.03
CA PRO A 92 -3.68 10.90 -28.68
C PRO A 92 -4.63 9.92 -28.00
N THR A 93 -5.47 9.25 -28.78
CA THR A 93 -6.20 8.08 -28.29
C THR A 93 -5.13 7.08 -27.88
N VAL A 94 -4.89 7.00 -26.57
CA VAL A 94 -4.08 5.94 -26.00
C VAL A 94 -4.91 4.69 -26.20
N GLU A 95 -4.58 3.91 -27.23
CA GLU A 95 -5.04 2.53 -27.29
C GLU A 95 -4.66 1.91 -25.96
N ARG A 96 -5.66 1.35 -25.28
CA ARG A 96 -5.46 0.67 -24.01
C ARG A 96 -4.39 -0.38 -24.30
N ALA A 97 -3.17 -0.16 -23.80
CA ALA A 97 -2.14 -1.16 -23.90
C ALA A 97 -2.77 -2.45 -23.36
N ASN A 98 -2.68 -3.53 -24.14
CA ASN A 98 -3.02 -4.84 -23.59
C ASN A 98 -2.31 -4.93 -22.24
N PRO A 99 -3.03 -5.30 -21.15
CA PRO A 99 -2.42 -5.35 -19.83
C PRO A 99 -1.14 -6.15 -19.98
N ALA A 100 -0.02 -5.57 -19.52
CA ALA A 100 1.26 -6.25 -19.63
C ALA A 100 1.08 -7.66 -19.08
N ILE A 101 1.34 -8.66 -19.91
CA ILE A 101 1.38 -10.06 -19.48
C ILE A 101 2.67 -10.17 -18.67
N PHE A 102 2.61 -9.73 -17.42
CA PHE A 102 3.60 -10.11 -16.45
C PHE A 102 3.49 -11.62 -16.34
N LYS A 103 4.55 -12.36 -16.67
CA LYS A 103 4.73 -13.70 -16.11
C LYS A 103 4.79 -13.47 -14.60
N THR A 104 3.65 -13.58 -13.93
CA THR A 104 3.62 -13.69 -12.49
C THR A 104 4.33 -15.00 -12.20
N TYR A 105 5.60 -14.93 -11.79
CA TYR A 105 6.24 -16.05 -11.13
C TYR A 105 5.29 -16.43 -10.01
N GLU A 106 4.71 -17.61 -10.11
CA GLU A 106 3.71 -18.05 -9.16
C GLU A 106 4.37 -18.08 -7.79
N VAL A 107 3.91 -17.21 -6.89
CA VAL A 107 4.44 -17.12 -5.53
C VAL A 107 3.81 -18.22 -4.71
N TYR A 108 4.06 -19.47 -5.09
CA TYR A 108 3.67 -20.63 -4.30
C TYR A 108 4.87 -21.11 -3.50
N TRP A 109 4.59 -21.54 -2.27
CA TRP A 109 5.55 -22.26 -1.45
C TRP A 109 6.01 -23.59 -2.07
N GLY A 110 5.33 -24.08 -3.11
CA GLY A 110 5.45 -25.44 -3.61
C GLY A 110 6.86 -25.92 -4.01
N GLU A 111 7.76 -25.02 -4.43
CA GLU A 111 9.16 -25.39 -4.70
C GLU A 111 10.07 -25.33 -3.46
N ALA A 112 9.69 -24.55 -2.45
CA ALA A 112 10.41 -24.39 -1.19
C ALA A 112 9.94 -25.37 -0.11
N GLU A 113 8.70 -25.84 -0.20
CA GLU A 113 8.08 -26.78 0.74
C GLU A 113 8.50 -28.21 0.44
N THR A 114 9.08 -28.84 1.46
CA THR A 114 9.21 -30.29 1.53
C THR A 114 8.10 -30.82 2.43
N PHE A 115 7.27 -31.70 1.89
CA PHE A 115 6.16 -32.33 2.60
C PHE A 115 6.19 -33.84 2.34
N THR A 116 6.74 -34.59 3.29
CA THR A 116 7.02 -36.01 3.11
C THR A 116 6.31 -36.80 4.19
N LYS A 117 5.52 -37.80 3.81
CA LYS A 117 4.83 -38.66 4.78
C LYS A 117 5.88 -39.47 5.57
N VAL A 118 5.76 -39.48 6.89
CA VAL A 118 6.70 -40.19 7.79
C VAL A 118 6.58 -41.70 7.58
N ASP A 119 5.35 -42.20 7.58
CA ASP A 119 5.02 -43.59 7.29
C ASP A 119 3.63 -43.66 6.60
N PRO A 120 3.45 -44.47 5.54
CA PRO A 120 2.16 -44.61 4.85
C PRO A 120 0.98 -44.99 5.75
N SER A 121 1.23 -45.68 6.87
CA SER A 121 0.22 -46.22 7.80
C SER A 121 -0.24 -45.25 8.88
N ILE A 122 0.46 -44.13 9.11
CA ILE A 122 0.12 -43.13 10.12
C ILE A 122 -0.11 -41.75 9.47
N SER A 123 -0.88 -40.90 10.14
CA SER A 123 -1.11 -39.51 9.71
C SER A 123 -0.01 -38.59 10.25
N ALA A 124 1.25 -38.86 9.89
CA ALA A 124 2.42 -38.07 10.28
C ALA A 124 3.23 -37.62 9.06
N TRP A 125 3.78 -36.40 9.12
CA TRP A 125 4.46 -35.76 8.00
C TRP A 125 5.70 -35.02 8.47
N TYR A 126 6.80 -35.14 7.74
CA TYR A 126 7.86 -34.14 7.79
C TYR A 126 7.41 -32.92 6.98
N TYR A 127 7.64 -31.72 7.54
CA TYR A 127 7.33 -30.45 6.89
C TYR A 127 8.48 -29.49 7.11
N SER A 128 9.02 -28.95 6.03
CA SER A 128 10.05 -27.91 6.12
C SER A 128 9.99 -26.98 4.92
N VAL A 129 10.40 -25.74 5.13
CA VAL A 129 10.53 -24.72 4.10
C VAL A 129 12.00 -24.37 3.93
N ASP A 130 12.53 -24.49 2.72
CA ASP A 130 13.89 -24.07 2.39
C ASP A 130 13.91 -22.57 2.02
N PRO A 131 14.47 -21.69 2.87
CA PRO A 131 14.48 -20.24 2.63
C PRO A 131 15.21 -19.85 1.33
N ASN A 132 16.12 -20.68 0.82
CA ASN A 132 16.86 -20.40 -0.41
C ASN A 132 16.06 -20.70 -1.67
N LYS A 133 15.00 -21.50 -1.55
CA LYS A 133 14.10 -21.87 -2.67
C LYS A 133 12.82 -21.05 -2.66
N VAL A 134 12.60 -20.22 -1.65
CA VAL A 134 11.42 -19.35 -1.56
C VAL A 134 11.46 -18.33 -2.70
N PRO A 135 10.51 -18.38 -3.66
CA PRO A 135 10.61 -17.56 -4.86
C PRO A 135 10.33 -16.08 -4.60
N GLY A 136 11.09 -15.23 -5.29
CA GLY A 136 10.80 -13.81 -5.44
C GLY A 136 10.76 -13.03 -4.12
N ARG A 137 9.63 -12.34 -3.90
CA ARG A 137 9.41 -11.44 -2.75
C ARG A 137 8.85 -12.15 -1.52
N LEU A 138 8.53 -13.45 -1.59
CA LEU A 138 7.88 -14.13 -0.46
C LEU A 138 8.76 -14.15 0.79
N LYS A 139 10.08 -14.27 0.61
CA LYS A 139 11.06 -14.16 1.70
C LYS A 139 10.99 -12.82 2.45
N ASP A 140 10.47 -11.78 1.81
CA ASP A 140 10.35 -10.45 2.43
C ASP A 140 9.23 -10.42 3.48
N TYR A 141 8.29 -11.38 3.45
CA TYR A 141 7.14 -11.48 4.36
C TYR A 141 7.35 -12.50 5.48
N VAL A 142 8.48 -13.21 5.50
CA VAL A 142 8.70 -14.35 6.39
C VAL A 142 9.89 -14.08 7.31
N CYS A 143 9.67 -14.23 8.61
CA CYS A 143 10.76 -14.32 9.58
C CYS A 143 11.14 -15.78 9.77
N PHE A 144 12.28 -16.20 9.23
CA PHE A 144 12.74 -17.58 9.37
C PHE A 144 13.42 -17.80 10.73
N SER A 145 13.01 -18.86 11.43
CA SER A 145 13.84 -19.40 12.50
C SER A 145 14.98 -20.22 11.91
N GLN A 146 16.12 -20.22 12.60
CA GLN A 146 17.28 -21.06 12.24
C GLN A 146 17.13 -22.49 12.76
N GLU A 147 16.17 -22.75 13.65
CA GLU A 147 15.97 -24.06 14.23
C GLU A 147 15.33 -25.01 13.21
N LYS A 148 15.92 -26.20 13.09
CA LYS A 148 15.33 -27.36 12.44
C LYS A 148 15.14 -28.44 13.49
N ILE A 149 13.94 -28.99 13.57
CA ILE A 149 13.59 -30.05 14.50
C ILE A 149 13.81 -31.38 13.78
N GLU A 150 14.86 -32.09 14.16
CA GLU A 150 15.10 -33.46 13.69
C GLU A 150 14.19 -34.41 14.47
N ALA A 151 13.48 -35.27 13.74
CA ALA A 151 12.57 -36.25 14.32
C ALA A 151 12.79 -37.64 13.70
N ASP A 152 12.82 -38.64 14.57
CA ASP A 152 12.74 -40.04 14.17
C ASP A 152 11.30 -40.37 13.74
N LYS A 153 11.13 -41.34 12.83
CA LYS A 153 9.78 -41.71 12.31
C LYS A 153 8.79 -42.16 13.40
N ASP A 154 9.32 -42.66 14.52
CA ASP A 154 8.56 -43.17 15.66
C ASP A 154 8.43 -42.12 16.78
N ASP A 155 8.79 -40.85 16.52
CA ASP A 155 8.68 -39.77 17.50
C ASP A 155 7.22 -39.55 17.91
N SER A 156 6.95 -39.77 19.20
CA SER A 156 5.61 -39.63 19.79
C SER A 156 4.95 -38.27 19.53
N ARG A 157 5.74 -37.22 19.26
CA ARG A 157 5.27 -35.85 19.03
C ARG A 157 4.60 -35.65 17.67
N PHE A 158 4.66 -36.65 16.78
CA PHE A 158 3.80 -36.68 15.59
C PHE A 158 2.32 -36.89 15.94
N SER A 159 2.00 -37.39 17.13
CA SER A 159 0.63 -37.53 17.59
C SER A 159 -0.06 -36.17 17.72
N TYR A 160 -1.34 -36.12 17.37
CA TYR A 160 -2.16 -34.93 17.57
C TYR A 160 -2.60 -34.80 19.04
N THR A 161 -2.55 -33.57 19.53
CA THR A 161 -3.04 -33.15 20.84
C THR A 161 -3.88 -31.89 20.66
N SER A 162 -4.20 -31.19 21.74
CA SER A 162 -4.85 -29.89 21.68
C SER A 162 -4.14 -28.85 22.54
N TYR A 163 -4.19 -27.60 22.10
CA TYR A 163 -3.79 -26.43 22.88
C TYR A 163 -5.00 -25.51 22.97
N ASN A 164 -5.52 -25.29 24.19
CA ASN A 164 -6.77 -24.54 24.42
C ASN A 164 -7.95 -25.01 23.55
N GLY A 165 -8.08 -26.33 23.36
CA GLY A 165 -9.14 -26.95 22.55
C GLY A 165 -8.91 -26.92 21.04
N ILE A 166 -7.84 -26.28 20.55
CA ILE A 166 -7.47 -26.30 19.13
C ILE A 166 -6.51 -27.46 18.87
N PRO A 167 -6.80 -28.36 17.91
CA PRO A 167 -5.93 -29.49 17.63
C PRO A 167 -4.60 -29.03 17.02
N VAL A 168 -3.49 -29.61 17.45
CA VAL A 168 -2.12 -29.32 16.98
C VAL A 168 -1.25 -30.58 17.09
N SER A 169 -0.07 -30.63 16.45
CA SER A 169 0.88 -31.73 16.72
C SER A 169 1.51 -31.59 18.10
N GLY A 170 2.05 -32.70 18.63
CA GLY A 170 2.84 -32.69 19.86
C GLY A 170 4.04 -31.74 19.81
N PHE A 171 4.70 -31.62 18.64
CA PHE A 171 5.78 -30.64 18.44
C PHE A 171 5.33 -29.20 18.66
N VAL A 172 4.20 -28.81 18.05
CA VAL A 172 3.66 -27.46 18.21
C VAL A 172 3.23 -27.22 19.65
N HIS A 173 2.52 -28.18 20.26
CA HIS A 173 2.11 -28.08 21.66
C HIS A 173 3.31 -27.88 22.60
N GLU A 174 4.37 -28.69 22.44
CA GLU A 174 5.59 -28.59 23.23
C GLU A 174 6.22 -27.19 23.12
N LYS A 175 6.37 -26.65 21.90
CA LYS A 175 6.93 -25.31 21.70
C LYS A 175 6.04 -24.20 22.26
N LEU A 176 4.72 -24.37 22.21
CA LEU A 176 3.78 -23.44 22.81
C LEU A 176 3.91 -23.41 24.34
N THR A 177 3.84 -24.57 25.01
CA THR A 177 3.82 -24.64 26.47
C THR A 177 5.20 -24.42 27.09
N ASN A 178 6.24 -25.01 26.50
CA ASN A 178 7.56 -25.06 27.13
C ASN A 178 8.46 -23.87 26.73
N CYS A 179 8.04 -23.06 25.76
CA CYS A 179 8.83 -21.92 25.31
C CYS A 179 7.98 -20.67 25.14
N LEU A 180 6.93 -20.72 24.32
CA LEU A 180 6.20 -19.50 23.95
C LEU A 180 5.50 -18.87 25.17
N GLU A 181 4.81 -19.67 25.97
CA GLU A 181 4.14 -19.19 27.20
C GLU A 181 5.13 -18.60 28.20
N GLU A 182 6.29 -19.24 28.41
CA GLU A 182 7.35 -18.70 29.27
C GLU A 182 7.87 -17.37 28.74
N LYS A 183 8.13 -17.29 27.43
CA LYS A 183 8.70 -16.11 26.78
C LYS A 183 7.77 -14.91 26.79
N ILE A 184 6.47 -15.14 26.57
CA ILE A 184 5.46 -14.07 26.60
C ILE A 184 5.11 -13.72 28.05
N GLY A 185 5.10 -14.69 28.95
CA GLY A 185 4.71 -14.54 30.35
C GLY A 185 3.31 -13.94 30.49
N ASN A 186 3.15 -13.00 31.42
CA ASN A 186 1.87 -12.32 31.65
C ASN A 186 1.68 -11.05 30.81
N ASN A 187 2.51 -10.81 29.78
CA ASN A 187 2.48 -9.57 29.01
C ASN A 187 1.19 -9.42 28.18
N PHE A 188 0.73 -10.50 27.56
CA PHE A 188 -0.52 -10.58 26.82
C PHE A 188 -0.93 -12.05 26.66
N LYS A 189 -2.20 -12.28 26.31
CA LYS A 189 -2.70 -13.64 26.01
C LYS A 189 -2.55 -13.91 24.53
N ILE A 190 -2.43 -15.19 24.16
CA ILE A 190 -2.47 -15.62 22.76
C ILE A 190 -3.77 -16.36 22.47
N ARG A 191 -4.24 -16.24 21.24
CA ARG A 191 -5.38 -17.00 20.73
C ARG A 191 -5.00 -17.64 19.40
N ILE A 192 -5.12 -18.97 19.35
CA ILE A 192 -4.96 -19.72 18.11
C ILE A 192 -6.29 -19.67 17.37
N THR A 193 -6.27 -19.16 16.13
CA THR A 193 -7.43 -19.12 15.23
C THR A 193 -7.56 -20.39 14.40
N GLN A 194 -6.44 -21.05 14.11
CA GLN A 194 -6.40 -22.30 13.35
C GLN A 194 -5.18 -23.14 13.75
N GLY A 195 -5.36 -24.46 13.86
CA GLY A 195 -4.30 -25.43 14.07
C GLY A 195 -4.35 -26.53 13.02
N TYR A 196 -4.35 -27.79 13.46
CA TYR A 196 -4.54 -28.94 12.58
C TYR A 196 -5.91 -28.91 11.89
N ASN A 197 -5.91 -29.00 10.57
CA ASN A 197 -7.12 -29.06 9.76
C ASN A 197 -6.84 -29.77 8.42
N LEU A 198 -7.40 -30.96 8.21
CA LEU A 198 -7.24 -31.70 6.95
C LEU A 198 -7.81 -30.97 5.73
N ALA A 199 -8.81 -30.11 5.93
CA ALA A 199 -9.43 -29.34 4.85
C ALA A 199 -8.71 -28.03 4.55
N SER A 200 -7.63 -27.70 5.27
CA SER A 200 -6.85 -26.49 5.04
C SER A 200 -6.16 -26.53 3.67
N PRO A 201 -6.10 -25.41 2.93
CA PRO A 201 -5.29 -25.35 1.72
C PRO A 201 -3.77 -25.44 2.00
N ASP A 202 -3.32 -25.05 3.20
CA ASP A 202 -1.90 -25.08 3.55
C ASP A 202 -1.51 -26.44 4.15
N ARG A 203 -0.47 -27.05 3.56
CA ARG A 203 0.00 -28.40 3.92
C ARG A 203 0.49 -28.50 5.35
N CYS A 204 1.06 -27.41 5.90
CA CYS A 204 1.50 -27.39 7.28
C CYS A 204 0.33 -27.58 8.27
N HIS A 205 -0.86 -27.04 7.97
CA HIS A 205 -2.06 -27.21 8.78
C HIS A 205 -2.60 -28.63 8.63
N GLN A 206 -2.48 -29.22 7.44
CA GLN A 206 -2.81 -30.63 7.21
C GLN A 206 -1.86 -31.59 7.95
N ALA A 207 -0.66 -31.16 8.31
CA ALA A 207 0.23 -31.93 9.19
C ALA A 207 0.15 -31.54 10.67
N GLY A 208 -0.50 -30.42 11.00
CA GLY A 208 -0.60 -29.90 12.35
C GLY A 208 0.70 -29.26 12.85
N HIS A 209 1.60 -28.89 11.95
CA HIS A 209 2.91 -28.29 12.25
C HIS A 209 2.93 -26.77 12.13
N CYS A 210 1.78 -26.16 11.83
CA CYS A 210 1.60 -24.72 11.86
C CYS A 210 0.30 -24.31 12.53
N ILE A 211 0.26 -23.04 12.92
CA ILE A 211 -0.84 -22.40 13.61
C ILE A 211 -1.03 -20.98 13.09
N ASP A 212 -2.28 -20.56 13.05
CA ASP A 212 -2.64 -19.16 12.91
C ASP A 212 -2.88 -18.60 14.30
N ILE A 213 -2.12 -17.57 14.67
CA ILE A 213 -2.07 -17.08 16.05
C ILE A 213 -2.15 -15.55 16.10
N VAL A 214 -2.92 -15.04 17.06
CA VAL A 214 -3.06 -13.60 17.32
C VAL A 214 -2.77 -13.29 18.80
N PRO A 215 -2.19 -12.12 19.10
CA PRO A 215 -2.14 -11.63 20.45
C PRO A 215 -3.49 -11.01 20.85
N ASP A 216 -3.80 -11.06 22.15
CA ASP A 216 -4.96 -10.45 22.77
C ASP A 216 -4.50 -9.55 23.95
N PRO A 217 -4.59 -8.21 23.81
CA PRO A 217 -5.19 -7.47 22.70
C PRO A 217 -4.30 -7.42 21.44
N PRO A 218 -4.88 -7.27 20.22
CA PRO A 218 -4.17 -7.29 18.94
C PRO A 218 -3.51 -5.94 18.61
N THR A 219 -2.55 -5.52 19.43
CA THR A 219 -1.79 -4.27 19.25
C THR A 219 -0.50 -4.50 18.48
N ASP A 220 0.02 -3.46 17.82
CA ASP A 220 1.28 -3.51 17.06
C ASP A 220 2.46 -3.98 17.93
N LYS A 221 2.49 -3.52 19.19
CA LYS A 221 3.48 -3.94 20.19
C LYS A 221 3.39 -5.44 20.45
N ASN A 222 2.19 -5.95 20.71
CA ASN A 222 2.02 -7.36 21.04
C ASN A 222 2.27 -8.27 19.82
N TYR A 223 1.96 -7.83 18.61
CA TYR A 223 2.31 -8.57 17.39
C TYR A 223 3.83 -8.69 17.21
N ASN A 224 4.58 -7.61 17.42
CA ASN A 224 6.04 -7.66 17.37
C ASN A 224 6.62 -8.55 18.47
N SER A 225 6.13 -8.43 19.71
CA SER A 225 6.56 -9.31 20.81
C SER A 225 6.20 -10.78 20.57
N LEU A 226 5.04 -11.06 19.97
CA LEU A 226 4.63 -12.41 19.60
C LEU A 226 5.51 -12.97 18.48
N LEU A 227 5.79 -12.19 17.43
CA LEU A 227 6.70 -12.57 16.35
C LEU A 227 8.08 -12.94 16.89
N GLU A 228 8.67 -12.07 17.72
CA GLU A 228 9.99 -12.30 18.32
C GLU A 228 10.01 -13.57 19.17
N ALA A 229 8.97 -13.77 20.00
CA ALA A 229 8.86 -14.94 20.85
C ALA A 229 8.68 -16.25 20.04
N LEU A 230 7.86 -16.23 18.99
CA LEU A 230 7.68 -17.38 18.08
C LEU A 230 8.99 -17.77 17.41
N VAL A 231 9.71 -16.80 16.84
CA VAL A 231 10.98 -17.04 16.13
C VAL A 231 12.05 -17.57 17.08
N TYR A 232 12.12 -17.00 18.28
CA TYR A 232 12.97 -17.48 19.36
C TYR A 232 12.66 -18.93 19.74
N CYS A 233 11.38 -19.31 19.74
CA CYS A 233 10.93 -20.68 20.06
C CYS A 233 11.00 -21.67 18.88
N GLY A 234 11.64 -21.30 17.77
CA GLY A 234 11.87 -22.20 16.64
C GLY A 234 10.85 -22.11 15.51
N PHE A 235 9.84 -21.24 15.63
CA PHE A 235 8.85 -21.05 14.57
C PHE A 235 9.39 -20.13 13.49
N SER A 236 9.23 -20.51 12.22
CA SER A 236 9.25 -19.53 11.14
C SER A 236 7.86 -18.91 11.01
N VAL A 237 7.78 -17.61 10.72
CA VAL A 237 6.54 -16.86 10.78
C VAL A 237 6.32 -16.09 9.48
N LEU A 238 5.24 -16.41 8.77
CA LEU A 238 4.74 -15.60 7.67
C LEU A 238 3.82 -14.50 8.22
N ASN A 239 4.09 -13.25 7.85
CA ASN A 239 3.29 -12.11 8.27
C ASN A 239 1.99 -12.00 7.45
N GLU A 240 0.96 -12.70 7.92
CA GLU A 240 -0.41 -12.58 7.40
C GLU A 240 -1.27 -11.58 8.20
N SER A 241 -0.62 -10.70 8.95
CA SER A 241 -1.30 -9.66 9.70
C SER A 241 -1.53 -8.44 8.80
N GLU A 242 -2.30 -7.47 9.30
CA GLU A 242 -2.46 -6.13 8.68
C GLU A 242 -1.42 -5.13 9.26
N LYS A 243 -0.31 -5.63 9.81
CA LYS A 243 0.71 -4.85 10.53
C LYS A 243 2.09 -5.02 9.92
N THR A 244 2.87 -3.94 9.90
CA THR A 244 4.30 -4.01 9.63
C THR A 244 5.01 -4.51 10.88
N LEU A 245 5.81 -5.56 10.73
CA LEU A 245 6.50 -6.21 11.85
C LEU A 245 8.02 -6.11 11.69
N LEU A 246 8.75 -6.28 12.78
CA LEU A 246 10.20 -6.28 12.80
C LEU A 246 10.73 -7.70 13.06
N CYS A 247 11.43 -8.24 12.08
CA CYS A 247 12.15 -9.50 12.17
C CYS A 247 13.65 -9.19 12.27
N GLY A 248 14.17 -9.09 13.50
CA GLY A 248 15.52 -8.57 13.73
C GLY A 248 15.64 -7.13 13.21
N SER A 249 16.57 -6.88 12.28
CA SER A 249 16.72 -5.58 11.61
C SER A 249 15.84 -5.40 10.37
N GLN A 250 15.13 -6.44 9.94
CA GLN A 250 14.31 -6.42 8.73
C GLN A 250 12.87 -6.03 9.06
N SER A 251 12.31 -5.11 8.28
CA SER A 251 10.89 -4.81 8.29
C SER A 251 10.14 -5.81 7.41
N LEU A 252 9.16 -6.50 7.97
CA LEU A 252 8.24 -7.37 7.27
C LEU A 252 6.99 -6.56 6.86
N PRO A 253 6.74 -6.36 5.56
CA PRO A 253 5.50 -5.75 5.11
C PRO A 253 4.31 -6.64 5.47
N TYR A 254 3.14 -6.03 5.63
CA TYR A 254 1.89 -6.75 5.79
C TYR A 254 1.44 -7.36 4.47
N CYS A 255 0.61 -8.39 4.54
CA CYS A 255 0.01 -9.02 3.38
C CYS A 255 -0.73 -7.99 2.51
N PRO A 256 -0.46 -7.89 1.19
CA PRO A 256 -1.11 -6.90 0.33
C PRO A 256 -2.64 -7.05 0.37
N LEU A 257 -3.37 -5.93 0.44
CA LEU A 257 -4.83 -5.94 0.59
C LEU A 257 -5.54 -6.65 -0.57
N GLU A 258 -4.96 -6.62 -1.78
CA GLU A 258 -5.44 -7.35 -2.95
C GLU A 258 -5.35 -8.88 -2.82
N CYS A 259 -4.62 -9.38 -1.82
CA CYS A 259 -4.49 -10.78 -1.45
C CYS A 259 -5.47 -11.23 -0.37
N LYS A 260 -6.28 -10.31 0.16
CA LYS A 260 -7.44 -10.61 1.00
C LYS A 260 -8.44 -11.42 0.20
N VAL A 261 -8.63 -12.68 0.58
CA VAL A 261 -9.56 -13.59 -0.10
C VAL A 261 -10.86 -13.69 0.69
N ASN A 262 -12.00 -13.54 0.00
CA ASN A 262 -13.31 -13.84 0.57
C ASN A 262 -13.69 -15.34 0.41
N ARG A 263 -12.77 -16.18 -0.09
CA ARG A 263 -13.02 -17.59 -0.47
C ARG A 263 -11.83 -18.47 -0.10
N LEU A 264 -12.09 -19.78 -0.03
CA LEU A 264 -11.13 -20.86 0.29
C LEU A 264 -10.01 -21.09 -0.76
N VAL A 265 -9.75 -20.14 -1.65
CA VAL A 265 -8.82 -20.31 -2.77
C VAL A 265 -7.80 -19.19 -2.77
N ARG A 266 -6.52 -19.55 -2.67
CA ARG A 266 -5.40 -18.61 -2.74
C ARG A 266 -5.39 -17.90 -4.09
N LYS A 267 -5.34 -16.58 -4.07
CA LYS A 267 -5.25 -15.78 -5.29
C LYS A 267 -3.85 -15.97 -5.91
N GLN A 268 -3.79 -16.28 -7.19
CA GLN A 268 -2.53 -16.50 -7.89
C GLN A 268 -1.63 -15.25 -7.78
N GLY A 269 -0.35 -15.45 -7.46
CA GLY A 269 0.63 -14.37 -7.29
C GLY A 269 0.63 -13.71 -5.91
N CYS A 270 -0.22 -14.13 -4.97
CA CYS A 270 -0.26 -13.59 -3.62
C CYS A 270 0.73 -14.29 -2.67
N PRO A 271 1.57 -13.53 -1.96
CA PRO A 271 2.56 -14.10 -1.04
C PRO A 271 1.92 -14.73 0.21
N CYS A 272 0.67 -14.39 0.51
CA CYS A 272 -0.03 -14.72 1.74
C CYS A 272 -1.48 -15.16 1.46
N TYR A 273 -2.03 -15.98 2.34
CA TYR A 273 -3.39 -16.49 2.31
C TYR A 273 -4.22 -15.84 3.44
N PHE A 274 -4.62 -14.59 3.21
CA PHE A 274 -5.23 -13.78 4.26
C PHE A 274 -6.70 -14.17 4.52
N THR A 275 -6.95 -14.85 5.63
CA THR A 275 -8.29 -15.16 6.18
C THR A 275 -8.75 -14.16 7.26
N GLY A 276 -7.82 -13.33 7.75
CA GLY A 276 -7.99 -12.35 8.81
C GLY A 276 -6.62 -11.91 9.35
N PRO A 277 -6.51 -10.89 10.20
CA PRO A 277 -5.20 -10.46 10.72
C PRO A 277 -4.66 -11.50 11.71
N HIS A 278 -3.60 -12.23 11.34
CA HIS A 278 -2.92 -13.20 12.20
C HIS A 278 -1.45 -13.40 11.81
N LEU A 279 -0.69 -14.10 12.65
CA LEU A 279 0.62 -14.62 12.27
C LEU A 279 0.47 -16.08 11.90
N HIS A 280 1.01 -16.48 10.75
CA HIS A 280 1.05 -17.88 10.33
C HIS A 280 2.40 -18.46 10.72
N ALA A 281 2.45 -19.21 11.82
CA ALA A 281 3.67 -19.72 12.43
C ALA A 281 3.81 -21.23 12.20
N TYR A 282 4.97 -21.68 11.74
CA TYR A 282 5.22 -23.09 11.41
C TYR A 282 6.59 -23.56 11.89
N LEU A 283 6.69 -24.86 12.17
CA LEU A 283 7.93 -25.53 12.55
C LEU A 283 8.55 -26.26 11.35
N ASN A 284 9.87 -26.20 11.23
CA ASN A 284 10.62 -27.01 10.27
C ASN A 284 10.97 -28.36 10.92
N ILE A 285 10.21 -29.40 10.60
CA ILE A 285 10.41 -30.77 11.08
C ILE A 285 10.99 -31.61 9.95
N VAL A 286 12.21 -32.10 10.17
CA VAL A 286 12.99 -32.85 9.19
C VAL A 286 13.33 -34.24 9.72
N PRO A 287 13.54 -35.24 8.85
CA PRO A 287 14.03 -36.54 9.28
C PRO A 287 15.42 -36.39 9.92
N LYS A 288 15.64 -37.15 10.99
CA LYS A 288 16.94 -37.33 11.64
C LYS A 288 17.86 -38.25 10.84
#